data_AF-A0A7V4A0M1-F1
#
_entry.id   AF-A0A7V4A0M1-F1
#
_cell.length_a   1.000
_cell.length_b   1.000
_cell.length_c   1.000
_cell.angle_alpha   90.00
_cell.angle_beta   90.00
_cell.angle_gamma   90.00
#
_symmetry.space_group_name_H-M   'P 1'
#
loop_
_entity.id
_entity.type
_entity.pdbx_description
1 polymer ?
#
loop_
_entity_poly.entity_id
_entity_poly.type
_entity_poly.pdbx_seq_one_letter_code
_entity_poly.pdbx_strand_id
1 'polypeptide(L)' 'MILALTPCPCLDRTLEVPHLRPGALHRPKVASERAGGKGLNL' A
#
# COMPACT_ATOMS: atom_id res chain seq x y z
N MET A 1 6.52 -15.84 -23.98
CA MET A 1 7.10 -15.03 -22.90
C MET A 1 6.16 -13.87 -22.64
N ILE A 2 5.83 -13.58 -21.39
CA ILE A 2 4.99 -12.44 -21.00
C ILE A 2 5.90 -11.43 -20.27
N LEU A 3 5.82 -10.16 -20.66
CA LEU A 3 6.56 -9.06 -20.02
C LEU A 3 5.56 -8.05 -19.46
N ALA A 4 5.67 -7.76 -18.16
CA ALA A 4 4.93 -6.70 -17.50
C ALA A 4 5.88 -5.54 -17.13
N LEU A 5 5.44 -4.31 -17.36
CA LEU A 5 6.20 -3.09 -17.09
C LEU A 5 5.42 -2.20 -16.12
N THR A 6 6.05 -1.80 -15.03
CA THR A 6 5.55 -0.73 -14.14
C THR A 6 6.55 0.42 -14.18
N PRO A 7 6.33 1.46 -15.00
CA PRO A 7 7.26 2.59 -15.08
C PRO A 7 7.19 3.51 -13.85
N CYS A 8 6.15 3.38 -13.03
CA CYS A 8 5.97 4.09 -11.76
C CYS A 8 5.62 3.09 -10.65
N PRO A 9 6.61 2.31 -10.16
CA PRO A 9 6.41 1.41 -9.04
C PRO A 9 6.31 2.19 -7.73
N CYS A 10 5.69 1.59 -6.72
CA CYS A 10 5.55 2.18 -5.40
C CYS A 10 5.81 1.15 -4.29
N LEU A 11 6.06 1.65 -3.08
CA LEU A 11 5.99 0.86 -1.87
C LEU A 11 4.62 1.12 -1.23
N ASP A 12 3.69 0.19 -1.43
CA ASP A 12 2.35 0.31 -0.85
C ASP A 12 2.42 0.05 0.65
N ARG A 13 1.95 1.01 1.44
CA ARG A 13 1.88 0.90 2.89
C ARG A 13 0.43 0.96 3.34
N THR A 14 -0.09 -0.15 3.84
CA THR A 14 -1.43 -0.24 4.41
C THR A 14 -1.35 -0.12 5.92
N LEU A 15 -2.14 0.78 6.50
CA LEU A 15 -2.21 1.01 7.94
C LEU A 15 -3.58 0.57 8.45
N GLU A 16 -3.60 -0.32 9.44
CA GLU A 16 -4.85 -0.74 10.06
C GLU A 16 -5.15 0.08 11.31
N VAL A 17 -6.35 0.68 11.33
CA VAL A 17 -6.90 1.42 12.47
C VAL A 17 -8.30 0.90 12.75
N PRO A 18 -8.72 0.75 14.03
CA PRO A 18 -10.05 0.22 14.35
C PRO A 18 -11.19 1.08 13.77
N HIS A 19 -11.03 2.40 13.79
CA HIS A 19 -11.97 3.35 13.22
C HIS A 19 -11.23 4.56 12.65
N LEU A 20 -11.60 4.99 11.45
CA LEU A 20 -11.06 6.21 10.85
C LEU A 20 -11.92 7.42 11.24
N ARG A 21 -11.30 8.41 11.87
CA ARG A 21 -11.97 9.67 12.29
C ARG A 21 -11.16 10.87 11.80
N PRO A 22 -11.71 11.72 10.91
CA PRO A 22 -11.04 12.94 10.46
C PRO A 22 -10.71 13.88 11.63
N GLY A 23 -9.56 14.56 11.56
CA GLY A 23 -9.09 15.48 12.60
C GLY A 23 -8.54 14.81 13.87
N ALA A 24 -8.72 13.49 14.05
CA ALA A 24 -8.15 12.75 15.17
C ALA A 24 -6.74 12.23 14.87
N LEU A 25 -5.91 12.10 15.91
CA LEU A 25 -4.61 11.42 15.82
C LEU A 25 -4.81 9.90 15.88
N HIS A 26 -4.27 9.18 14.90
CA HIS A 26 -4.29 7.71 14.84
C HIS A 26 -2.88 7.14 15.02
N ARG A 27 -2.77 6.06 15.81
CA ARG A 27 -1.51 5.33 16.03
C ARG A 27 -1.69 3.85 15.65
N PRO A 28 -1.54 3.50 14.36
CA PRO A 28 -1.71 2.13 13.90
C PRO A 28 -0.65 1.22 14.53
N LYS A 29 -1.08 0.07 15.04
CA LYS A 29 -0.17 -0.97 15.59
C LYS A 29 0.27 -1.98 14.53
N VAL A 30 -0.50 -2.10 13.46
CA VAL A 30 -0.25 -3.01 12.35
C VAL A 30 -0.05 -2.17 11.09
N ALA A 31 1.05 -2.43 10.39
CA ALA A 31 1.35 -1.89 9.08
C ALA A 31 1.83 -3.04 8.20
N SER A 32 1.32 -3.12 6.97
CA SER A 32 1.84 -4.04 5.96
C SER A 32 2.43 -3.26 4.81
N GLU A 33 3.64 -3.65 4.39
CA GLU A 33 4.32 -3.08 3.23
C GLU A 33 4.37 -4.11 2.11
N ARG A 34 4.08 -3.67 0.88
CA ARG A 34 4.06 -4.51 -0.31
C ARG A 34 4.65 -3.76 -1.50
N ALA A 35 5.29 -4.47 -2.41
CA ALA A 35 5.66 -3.90 -3.69
C ALA A 35 4.39 -3.61 -4.49
N GLY A 36 4.16 -2.34 -4.80
CA GLY A 36 2.99 -1.84 -5.50
C GLY A 36 3.31 -1.47 -6.94
N GLY A 37 2.35 -1.72 -7.83
CA GLY A 37 2.51 -1.40 -9.24
C GLY A 37 1.69 -2.33 -10.10
N LYS A 38 0.94 -1.82 -11.06
CA LYS A 38 0.01 -2.66 -11.85
C LYS A 38 0.71 -3.81 -12.57
N GLY A 39 1.90 -3.59 -13.11
CA GLY A 39 2.70 -4.65 -13.72
C GLY A 39 3.46 -5.53 -12.71
N LEU A 40 3.64 -5.09 -11.46
CA LEU A 40 4.17 -5.93 -10.37
C LEU A 40 3.07 -6.82 -9.75
N ASN A 41 1.81 -6.39 -9.86
CA ASN A 41 0.63 -7.13 -9.40
C ASN A 41 0.12 -8.15 -10.42
N LEU A 42 0.66 -8.13 -11.65
CA LEU A 42 0.26 -8.96 -12.78
C LEU A 42 0.97 -10.31 -12.71
#